data_AF-A0A0A0IWS8-F1
#
_entry.id   AF-A0A0A0IWS8-F1
#
_cell.length_a   1.000
_cell.length_b   1.000
_cell.length_c   1.000
_cell.angle_alpha   90.00
_cell.angle_beta   90.00
_cell.angle_gamma   90.00
#
_symmetry.space_group_name_H-M   'P 1'
#
loop_
_entity.id
_entity.type
_entity.pdbx_description
1 polymer ?
#
loop_
_entity_poly.entity_id
_entity_poly.type
_entity_poly.pdbx_seq_one_letter_code
_entity_poly.pdbx_strand_id
1 'polypeptide(L)'
;MSMLWPYLLILAGASLIIGALIYRRRIIARAAEEDYDGGYGEAAYQQREDPWDVERPREPEPTQEPTPERWAVEPARMPEPQPERSPEPERAPEPTPTPWAELRRDDTLAGEARSFAAPPPPEPVRPVAAAQPEAPVDIPVEPAPVSRPAEPIRAEPTPVEPAPVEPAPVAPPVAPRTEPRLDDPTPTITIVLPATPARVPAPAAKPDPNSSDPYAGLPDSHVLTEPPMIRWGETEVLLHDWMRYYSDGNVWSGVLTSFTESVAADPFVASYFTSSGDGTLARHSLSALIMLTSDGVTVGALRQMKAAHAGLVNEHGDPINAFVWNRLVQALSNALTEHGVRDATLVKLGATLEPLRAAIVAPVKH
;
A
#
# COMPACT_ATOMS: atom_id res chain seq x y z
N MET A 1 -23.59 11.95 27.05
CA MET A 1 -23.75 12.10 25.58
C MET A 1 -22.50 11.65 24.79
N SER A 2 -21.67 10.71 25.31
CA SER A 2 -20.41 10.33 24.64
C SER A 2 -20.45 9.00 23.85
N MET A 3 -21.59 8.29 23.82
CA MET A 3 -21.71 7.04 23.05
C MET A 3 -22.00 7.22 21.55
N LEU A 4 -22.24 8.46 21.09
CA LEU A 4 -22.48 8.72 19.65
C LEU A 4 -21.19 8.85 18.82
N TRP A 5 -20.06 9.12 19.46
CA TRP A 5 -18.78 9.38 18.79
C TRP A 5 -18.23 8.21 17.96
N PRO A 6 -18.23 6.95 18.44
CA PRO A 6 -17.72 5.84 17.63
C PRO A 6 -18.60 5.55 16.41
N TYR A 7 -19.92 5.74 16.51
CA TYR A 7 -20.83 5.57 15.36
C TYR A 7 -20.67 6.66 14.31
N LEU A 8 -20.37 7.90 14.72
CA LEU A 8 -20.06 8.99 13.79
C LEU A 8 -18.74 8.74 13.03
N LEU A 9 -17.74 8.14 13.66
CA LEU A 9 -16.49 7.77 12.99
C LEU A 9 -16.69 6.63 11.97
N ILE A 10 -17.53 5.64 12.29
CA ILE A 10 -17.88 4.57 11.34
C ILE A 10 -18.67 5.12 10.15
N LEU A 11 -19.64 6.01 10.39
CA LEU A 11 -20.43 6.65 9.33
C LEU A 11 -19.57 7.59 8.46
N ALA A 12 -18.62 8.31 9.06
CA ALA A 12 -17.66 9.14 8.32
C ALA A 12 -16.74 8.28 7.43
N GLY A 13 -16.22 7.16 7.96
CA GLY A 13 -15.42 6.22 7.20
C GLY A 13 -16.18 5.58 6.03
N ALA A 14 -17.41 5.11 6.27
CA ALA A 14 -18.26 4.55 5.23
C ALA A 14 -18.61 5.57 4.14
N SER A 15 -18.89 6.83 4.52
CA SER A 15 -19.19 7.91 3.57
C SER A 15 -17.99 8.26 2.69
N LEU A 16 -16.77 8.20 3.25
CA LEU A 16 -15.54 8.45 2.49
C LEU A 16 -15.26 7.33 1.48
N ILE A 17 -15.49 6.06 1.84
CA ILE A 17 -15.36 4.92 0.93
C ILE A 17 -16.39 5.01 -0.21
N ILE A 18 -17.65 5.31 0.11
CA ILE A 18 -18.72 5.47 -0.89
C ILE A 18 -18.41 6.66 -1.83
N GLY A 19 -17.95 7.79 -1.27
CA GLY A 19 -17.52 8.94 -2.05
C GLY A 19 -16.36 8.62 -3.01
N ALA A 20 -15.37 7.85 -2.55
CA ALA A 20 -14.25 7.41 -3.38
C ALA A 20 -14.70 6.47 -4.51
N LEU A 21 -15.65 5.57 -4.26
CA LEU A 21 -16.23 4.70 -5.28
C LEU A 21 -17.03 5.47 -6.33
N ILE A 22 -17.83 6.47 -5.92
CA ILE A 22 -18.58 7.34 -6.83
C ILE A 22 -17.63 8.20 -7.67
N TYR A 23 -16.58 8.75 -7.05
CA TYR A 23 -15.58 9.56 -7.74
C TYR A 23 -14.80 8.74 -8.78
N ARG A 24 -14.35 7.53 -8.41
CA ARG A 24 -13.70 6.60 -9.34
C ARG A 24 -14.62 6.23 -10.51
N ARG A 25 -15.91 5.96 -10.24
CA ARG A 25 -16.89 5.67 -11.29
C ARG A 25 -17.10 6.86 -12.23
N ARG A 26 -17.07 8.09 -11.71
CA ARG A 26 -17.15 9.33 -12.53
C ARG A 26 -15.92 9.54 -13.41
N ILE A 27 -14.72 9.25 -12.92
CA ILE A 27 -13.50 9.34 -13.74
C ILE A 27 -13.55 8.33 -14.89
N ILE A 28 -13.97 7.08 -14.60
CA ILE A 28 -14.10 6.05 -15.64
C ILE A 28 -15.19 6.43 -16.66
N ALA A 29 -16.30 7.02 -16.22
CA ALA A 29 -17.35 7.49 -17.12
C ALA A 29 -16.90 8.66 -18.01
N ARG A 30 -16.11 9.61 -17.48
CA ARG A 30 -15.54 10.71 -18.27
C ARG A 30 -14.49 10.23 -19.27
N ALA A 31 -13.62 9.31 -18.85
CA ALA A 31 -12.65 8.69 -19.76
C ALA A 31 -13.34 7.91 -20.90
N ALA A 32 -14.51 7.32 -20.64
CA ALA A 32 -15.30 6.65 -21.67
C ALA A 32 -16.06 7.62 -22.60
N GLU A 33 -16.41 8.83 -22.15
CA GLU A 33 -16.98 9.89 -23.00
C GLU A 33 -15.92 10.57 -23.87
N GLU A 34 -14.71 10.80 -23.34
CA GLU A 34 -13.60 11.39 -24.10
C GLU A 34 -13.07 10.47 -25.21
N ASP A 35 -13.14 9.15 -25.03
CA ASP A 35 -12.83 8.17 -26.10
C ASP A 35 -13.94 8.04 -27.15
N TYR A 36 -15.16 8.54 -26.89
CA TYR A 36 -16.30 8.44 -27.82
C TYR A 36 -16.50 9.71 -28.68
N ASP A 37 -16.02 10.87 -28.23
CA ASP A 37 -16.16 12.17 -28.93
C ASP A 37 -14.85 12.69 -29.56
N GLY A 38 -13.78 11.89 -29.49
CA GLY A 38 -12.48 12.12 -30.16
C GLY A 38 -12.56 11.89 -31.67
N GLY A 39 -13.19 12.84 -32.36
CA GLY A 39 -13.42 12.88 -33.80
C GLY A 39 -12.22 12.48 -34.66
N TYR A 40 -12.39 11.39 -35.40
CA TYR A 40 -11.89 11.28 -36.78
C TYR A 40 -12.72 12.23 -37.65
N GLY A 41 -12.37 13.52 -37.63
CA GLY A 41 -13.06 14.57 -38.36
C GLY A 41 -12.07 15.59 -38.94
N GLU A 42 -11.67 15.35 -40.19
CA GLU A 42 -11.72 16.40 -41.21
C GLU A 42 -10.70 17.56 -41.12
N ALA A 43 -9.40 17.27 -41.26
CA ALA A 43 -8.43 18.31 -41.63
C ALA A 43 -7.15 17.76 -42.32
N ALA A 44 -7.27 17.03 -43.43
CA ALA A 44 -6.09 16.72 -44.28
C ALA A 44 -6.40 16.28 -45.73
N TYR A 45 -7.50 16.72 -46.35
CA TYR A 45 -7.75 16.45 -47.77
C TYR A 45 -8.16 17.72 -48.50
N GLN A 46 -7.20 18.61 -48.72
CA GLN A 46 -7.14 19.36 -49.97
C GLN A 46 -5.74 19.24 -50.54
N GLN A 47 -5.71 18.93 -51.84
CA GLN A 47 -4.56 19.02 -52.73
C GLN A 47 -3.67 17.77 -52.86
N ARG A 48 -4.23 16.73 -53.50
CA ARG A 48 -3.47 15.98 -54.51
C ARG A 48 -4.40 15.42 -55.57
N GLU A 49 -4.11 15.80 -56.80
CA GLU A 49 -4.81 15.44 -58.02
C GLU A 49 -4.80 13.93 -58.24
N ASP A 50 -5.93 13.43 -58.74
CA ASP A 50 -6.10 12.11 -59.37
C ASP A 50 -5.05 11.87 -60.44
N PRO A 51 -4.55 10.62 -60.56
CA PRO A 51 -4.67 10.00 -61.88
C PRO A 51 -4.84 8.48 -61.82
N TRP A 52 -5.82 7.92 -61.12
CA TRP A 52 -6.17 6.49 -61.30
C TRP A 52 -7.67 6.24 -61.12
N ASP A 53 -8.46 6.74 -62.07
CA ASP A 53 -9.73 6.14 -62.45
C ASP A 53 -9.47 4.70 -62.93
N VAL A 54 -9.73 3.73 -62.07
CA VAL A 54 -9.92 2.33 -62.47
C VAL A 54 -11.23 1.85 -61.87
N GLU A 55 -12.21 1.70 -62.77
CA GLU A 55 -13.56 1.20 -62.56
C GLU A 55 -13.60 0.02 -61.59
N ARG A 56 -14.26 0.19 -60.44
CA ARG A 56 -14.59 -0.93 -59.55
C ARG A 56 -16.03 -1.40 -59.84
N PRO A 57 -16.29 -2.70 -60.05
CA PRO A 57 -17.60 -3.20 -60.46
C PRO A 57 -18.68 -2.97 -59.39
N ARG A 58 -19.90 -2.64 -59.83
CA ARG A 58 -21.10 -2.58 -59.00
C ARG A 58 -21.31 -3.91 -58.26
N GLU A 59 -21.30 -3.87 -56.94
CA GLU A 59 -21.83 -4.96 -56.11
C GLU A 59 -23.35 -5.08 -56.29
N PRO A 60 -23.90 -6.31 -56.34
CA PRO A 60 -25.33 -6.54 -56.48
C PRO A 60 -26.09 -6.26 -55.19
N GLU A 61 -27.30 -5.71 -55.32
CA GLU A 61 -28.25 -5.47 -54.23
C GLU A 61 -28.54 -6.75 -53.43
N PRO A 62 -28.67 -6.67 -52.09
CA PRO A 62 -29.06 -7.81 -51.28
C PRO A 62 -30.54 -8.17 -51.53
N THR A 63 -30.74 -9.41 -51.97
CA THR A 63 -32.01 -10.12 -52.07
C THR A 63 -32.75 -10.09 -50.73
N GLN A 64 -33.99 -9.60 -50.73
CA GLN A 64 -34.91 -9.67 -49.59
C GLN A 64 -35.25 -11.14 -49.27
N GLU A 65 -34.96 -11.57 -48.04
CA GLU A 65 -35.46 -12.84 -47.51
C GLU A 65 -36.94 -12.73 -47.12
N PRO A 66 -37.77 -13.76 -47.40
CA PRO A 66 -39.17 -13.76 -47.05
C PRO A 66 -39.40 -14.01 -45.55
N THR A 67 -40.22 -13.14 -44.95
CA THR A 67 -40.76 -13.27 -43.60
C THR A 67 -41.63 -14.52 -43.48
N PRO A 68 -41.37 -15.46 -42.54
CA PRO A 68 -42.31 -16.53 -42.25
C PRO A 68 -43.45 -16.04 -41.35
N GLU A 69 -44.65 -16.30 -41.82
CA GLU A 69 -45.94 -16.14 -41.14
C GLU A 69 -46.09 -17.05 -39.90
N ARG A 70 -46.82 -16.51 -38.89
CA ARG A 70 -47.60 -17.22 -37.84
C ARG A 70 -46.76 -18.02 -36.83
N TRP A 71 -47.08 -18.05 -35.53
CA TRP A 71 -48.39 -18.22 -34.91
C TRP A 71 -48.46 -17.46 -33.57
N ALA A 72 -49.54 -16.69 -33.39
CA ALA A 72 -49.91 -16.14 -32.10
C ALA A 72 -50.56 -17.26 -31.26
N VAL A 73 -49.92 -17.63 -30.16
CA VAL A 73 -50.57 -18.33 -29.05
C VAL A 73 -50.48 -17.39 -27.86
N GLU A 74 -51.63 -16.84 -27.48
CA GLU A 74 -51.82 -15.99 -26.31
C GLU A 74 -51.61 -16.82 -25.04
N PRO A 75 -50.57 -16.57 -24.22
CA PRO A 75 -50.45 -17.25 -22.94
C PRO A 75 -51.43 -16.63 -21.95
N ALA A 76 -52.26 -17.49 -21.36
CA ALA A 76 -53.18 -17.15 -20.29
C ALA A 76 -52.44 -16.43 -19.15
N ARG A 77 -52.97 -15.27 -18.73
CA ARG A 77 -52.52 -14.53 -17.55
C ARG A 77 -52.64 -15.42 -16.32
N MET A 78 -51.51 -15.84 -15.75
CA MET A 78 -51.48 -16.34 -14.38
C MET A 78 -51.55 -15.16 -13.40
N PRO A 79 -52.32 -15.27 -12.30
CA PRO A 79 -52.37 -14.24 -11.27
C PRO A 79 -51.01 -14.11 -10.57
N GLU A 80 -50.57 -12.86 -10.40
CA GLU A 80 -49.38 -12.49 -9.61
C GLU A 80 -49.48 -13.07 -8.19
N PRO A 81 -48.43 -13.77 -7.70
CA PRO A 81 -48.35 -14.15 -6.30
C PRO A 81 -48.15 -12.90 -5.45
N GLN A 82 -49.03 -12.72 -4.46
CA GLN A 82 -48.92 -11.66 -3.46
C GLN A 82 -47.60 -11.83 -2.67
N PRO A 83 -46.87 -10.74 -2.38
CA PRO A 83 -45.66 -10.81 -1.57
C PRO A 83 -46.02 -11.23 -0.15
N GLU A 84 -45.57 -12.43 0.24
CA GLU A 84 -45.64 -12.90 1.61
C GLU A 84 -44.82 -11.98 2.51
N ARG A 85 -45.49 -11.42 3.52
CA ARG A 85 -44.85 -10.64 4.60
C ARG A 85 -43.85 -11.54 5.32
N SER A 86 -42.56 -11.21 5.22
CA SER A 86 -41.54 -11.80 6.08
C SER A 86 -41.86 -11.50 7.55
N PRO A 87 -41.79 -12.49 8.45
CA PRO A 87 -41.98 -12.27 9.87
C PRO A 87 -40.85 -11.41 10.44
N GLU A 88 -41.27 -10.48 11.30
CA GLU A 88 -40.44 -9.55 12.06
C GLU A 88 -39.41 -10.30 12.92
N PRO A 89 -38.12 -9.95 12.87
CA PRO A 89 -37.09 -10.67 13.62
C PRO A 89 -37.28 -10.48 15.13
N GLU A 90 -37.44 -11.60 15.81
CA GLU A 90 -37.55 -11.73 17.26
C GLU A 90 -36.32 -11.11 17.95
N ARG A 91 -36.55 -10.16 18.86
CA ARG A 91 -35.48 -9.52 19.65
C ARG A 91 -34.75 -10.56 20.49
N ALA A 92 -33.45 -10.72 20.23
CA ALA A 92 -32.56 -11.49 21.10
C ALA A 92 -32.53 -10.87 22.52
N PRO A 93 -32.48 -11.70 23.58
CA PRO A 93 -32.43 -11.23 24.96
C PRO A 93 -31.12 -10.48 25.25
N GLU A 94 -31.24 -9.40 26.03
CA GLU A 94 -30.11 -8.57 26.45
C GLU A 94 -29.09 -9.38 27.26
N PRO A 95 -27.78 -9.25 26.96
CA PRO A 95 -26.75 -9.95 27.71
C PRO A 95 -26.68 -9.41 29.14
N THR A 96 -26.70 -10.34 30.10
CA THR A 96 -26.56 -10.06 31.52
C THR A 96 -25.18 -9.44 31.79
N PRO A 97 -25.09 -8.30 32.50
CA PRO A 97 -23.80 -7.66 32.77
C PRO A 97 -22.93 -8.54 33.69
N THR A 98 -21.71 -8.84 33.23
CA THR A 98 -20.68 -9.55 33.99
C THR A 98 -20.20 -8.75 35.20
N PRO A 99 -19.79 -9.43 36.30
CA PRO A 99 -19.51 -8.84 37.63
C PRO A 99 -18.29 -7.91 37.71
N TRP A 100 -17.57 -7.67 36.62
CA TRP A 100 -16.46 -6.72 36.58
C TRP A 100 -16.89 -5.26 36.38
N ALA A 101 -18.20 -5.00 36.19
CA ALA A 101 -18.75 -3.67 35.95
C ALA A 101 -18.94 -2.79 37.21
N GLU A 102 -18.76 -3.34 38.43
CA GLU A 102 -19.05 -2.61 39.67
C GLU A 102 -17.84 -1.95 40.36
N LEU A 103 -16.61 -2.18 39.89
CA LEU A 103 -15.41 -1.78 40.66
C LEU A 103 -14.79 -0.40 40.34
N ARG A 104 -15.45 0.49 39.59
CA ARG A 104 -14.85 1.78 39.15
C ARG A 104 -15.76 2.99 39.34
N ARG A 105 -16.52 3.08 40.44
CA ARG A 105 -17.42 4.21 40.70
C ARG A 105 -16.89 5.31 41.63
N ASP A 106 -15.73 5.15 42.25
CA ASP A 106 -15.22 6.17 43.17
C ASP A 106 -13.93 6.77 42.62
N ASP A 107 -14.04 7.86 41.84
CA ASP A 107 -13.08 8.98 41.82
C ASP A 107 -13.47 9.99 40.71
N THR A 108 -14.36 10.91 41.05
CA THR A 108 -14.53 12.17 40.32
C THR A 108 -14.44 13.32 41.30
N LEU A 109 -13.30 14.01 41.29
CA LEU A 109 -13.18 15.38 41.79
C LEU A 109 -12.76 16.31 40.64
N ALA A 110 -13.37 17.49 40.69
CA ALA A 110 -13.48 18.50 39.66
C ALA A 110 -12.26 19.43 39.51
N GLY A 111 -12.25 20.19 38.41
CA GLY A 111 -11.42 21.39 38.17
C GLY A 111 -10.23 21.11 37.24
N GLU A 112 -9.86 21.93 36.25
CA GLU A 112 -10.09 23.35 36.01
C GLU A 112 -9.67 23.62 34.56
N ALA A 113 -10.45 24.39 33.81
CA ALA A 113 -10.07 24.82 32.47
C ALA A 113 -8.97 25.89 32.55
N ARG A 114 -7.74 25.56 32.13
CA ARG A 114 -6.68 26.56 31.95
C ARG A 114 -6.65 27.03 30.49
N SER A 115 -7.03 28.30 30.30
CA SER A 115 -6.76 29.08 29.09
C SER A 115 -5.27 29.08 28.77
N PHE A 116 -4.91 28.66 27.57
CA PHE A 116 -3.58 28.86 27.02
C PHE A 116 -3.49 30.28 26.45
N ALA A 117 -2.67 31.12 27.09
CA ALA A 117 -2.25 32.41 26.57
C ALA A 117 -1.25 32.20 25.41
N ALA A 118 -1.35 33.03 24.38
CA ALA A 118 -0.46 33.02 23.23
C ALA A 118 1.02 33.25 23.65
N PRO A 119 1.99 32.58 22.99
CA PRO A 119 3.40 32.75 23.29
C PRO A 119 3.87 34.19 22.98
N PRO A 120 4.76 34.77 23.79
CA PRO A 120 5.31 36.10 23.52
C PRO A 120 6.18 36.10 22.25
N PRO A 121 6.28 37.26 21.56
CA PRO A 121 7.08 37.40 20.35
C PRO A 121 8.58 37.19 20.63
N PRO A 122 9.35 36.68 19.65
CA PRO A 122 10.78 36.44 19.81
C PRO A 122 11.56 37.75 20.01
N GLU A 123 12.48 37.74 20.97
CA GLU A 123 13.37 38.87 21.24
C GLU A 123 14.36 39.12 20.08
N PRO A 124 14.72 40.39 19.82
CA PRO A 124 15.68 40.74 18.77
C PRO A 124 17.08 40.23 19.13
N VAL A 125 17.63 39.40 18.24
CA VAL A 125 18.98 38.84 18.33
C VAL A 125 20.02 39.96 18.29
N ARG A 126 20.86 40.07 19.32
CA ARG A 126 21.97 41.03 19.36
C ARG A 126 23.06 40.63 18.37
N PRO A 127 23.68 41.58 17.64
CA PRO A 127 24.81 41.28 16.76
C PRO A 127 26.01 40.83 17.58
N VAL A 128 26.52 39.64 17.25
CA VAL A 128 27.76 39.08 17.82
C VAL A 128 28.94 39.87 17.25
N ALA A 129 29.69 40.52 18.13
CA ALA A 129 30.93 41.20 17.80
C ALA A 129 31.98 40.20 17.31
N ALA A 130 32.67 40.57 16.23
CA ALA A 130 33.75 39.79 15.63
C ALA A 130 34.83 39.45 16.67
N ALA A 131 34.97 38.17 16.98
CA ALA A 131 36.06 37.64 17.78
C ALA A 131 37.36 37.63 16.94
N GLN A 132 38.44 38.11 17.55
CA GLN A 132 39.79 38.10 16.99
C GLN A 132 40.31 36.67 16.76
N PRO A 133 41.23 36.47 15.80
CA PRO A 133 41.87 35.18 15.61
C PRO A 133 42.82 34.87 16.77
N GLU A 134 42.51 33.81 17.52
CA GLU A 134 43.41 33.26 18.53
C GLU A 134 44.59 32.52 17.88
N ALA A 135 45.74 32.64 18.55
CA ALA A 135 47.05 32.14 18.13
C ALA A 135 47.09 30.60 18.02
N PRO A 136 48.05 30.04 17.23
CA PRO A 136 48.21 28.59 17.10
C PRO A 136 48.56 27.95 18.45
N VAL A 137 47.71 27.03 18.87
CA VAL A 137 47.93 26.16 20.04
C VAL A 137 48.84 25.00 19.62
N ASP A 138 50.00 24.88 20.27
CA ASP A 138 50.87 23.71 20.20
C ASP A 138 50.10 22.46 20.62
N ILE A 139 49.92 21.52 19.68
CA ILE A 139 49.32 20.22 19.95
C ILE A 139 50.40 19.32 20.57
N PRO A 140 50.24 18.84 21.83
CA PRO A 140 51.16 17.90 22.43
C PRO A 140 51.08 16.55 21.70
N VAL A 141 52.23 16.07 21.23
CA VAL A 141 52.41 14.73 20.66
C VAL A 141 52.05 13.68 21.73
N GLU A 142 51.01 12.91 21.46
CA GLU A 142 50.52 11.82 22.30
C GLU A 142 51.57 10.67 22.33
N PRO A 143 52.02 10.21 23.51
CA PRO A 143 52.98 9.11 23.59
C PRO A 143 52.31 7.76 23.28
N ALA A 144 53.09 6.88 22.65
CA ALA A 144 52.71 5.53 22.23
C ALA A 144 52.06 4.69 23.36
N PRO A 145 51.14 3.76 23.01
CA PRO A 145 50.41 2.96 23.98
C PRO A 145 51.36 2.04 24.77
N VAL A 146 51.40 2.26 26.08
CA VAL A 146 52.09 1.39 27.04
C VAL A 146 51.30 0.08 27.17
N SER A 147 51.99 -1.04 26.94
CA SER A 147 51.48 -2.39 27.12
C SER A 147 50.83 -2.57 28.50
N ARG A 148 49.52 -2.90 28.51
CA ARG A 148 48.82 -3.33 29.72
C ARG A 148 49.39 -4.67 30.22
N PRO A 149 49.64 -4.82 31.54
CA PRO A 149 49.97 -6.12 32.12
C PRO A 149 48.78 -7.08 32.00
N ALA A 150 49.08 -8.34 31.72
CA ALA A 150 48.11 -9.42 31.69
C ALA A 150 47.36 -9.53 33.03
N GLU A 151 46.03 -9.45 32.98
CA GLU A 151 45.18 -9.76 34.14
C GLU A 151 45.28 -11.27 34.46
N PRO A 152 45.24 -11.63 35.75
CA PRO A 152 45.26 -13.02 36.18
C PRO A 152 43.97 -13.74 35.78
N ILE A 153 44.15 -14.91 35.18
CA ILE A 153 43.11 -15.86 34.78
C ILE A 153 42.21 -16.14 35.98
N ARG A 154 40.93 -15.72 35.86
CA ARG A 154 39.87 -16.02 36.82
C ARG A 154 39.59 -17.53 36.74
N ALA A 155 39.75 -18.22 37.87
CA ALA A 155 39.50 -19.65 38.00
C ALA A 155 38.07 -20.01 37.56
N GLU A 156 37.97 -21.10 36.80
CA GLU A 156 36.71 -21.69 36.36
C GLU A 156 35.84 -22.06 37.57
N PRO A 157 34.52 -21.79 37.53
CA PRO A 157 33.61 -22.24 38.57
C PRO A 157 33.48 -23.77 38.53
N THR A 158 33.71 -24.39 39.69
CA THR A 158 33.50 -25.81 39.96
C THR A 158 32.10 -26.27 39.52
N PRO A 159 31.95 -27.45 38.89
CA PRO A 159 30.65 -28.00 38.55
C PRO A 159 29.80 -28.20 39.81
N VAL A 160 28.67 -27.51 39.89
CA VAL A 160 27.66 -27.72 40.94
C VAL A 160 26.89 -28.98 40.59
N GLU A 161 26.98 -29.97 41.48
CA GLU A 161 26.23 -31.22 41.44
C GLU A 161 24.72 -30.93 41.42
N PRO A 162 23.93 -31.47 40.47
CA PRO A 162 22.51 -31.19 40.37
C PRO A 162 21.77 -31.80 41.57
N ALA A 163 21.00 -30.96 42.27
CA ALA A 163 20.15 -31.37 43.37
C ALA A 163 19.07 -32.39 42.90
N PRO A 164 18.58 -33.27 43.80
CA PRO A 164 17.57 -34.26 43.47
C PRO A 164 16.28 -33.61 42.97
N VAL A 165 15.86 -33.98 41.78
CA VAL A 165 14.60 -33.54 41.17
C VAL A 165 13.43 -34.13 41.98
N GLU A 166 12.67 -33.26 42.62
CA GLU A 166 11.42 -33.60 43.29
C GLU A 166 10.40 -34.11 42.24
N PRO A 167 9.75 -35.27 42.44
CA PRO A 167 8.85 -35.83 41.44
C PRO A 167 7.63 -34.93 41.24
N ALA A 168 7.40 -34.54 39.98
CA ALA A 168 6.27 -33.70 39.59
C ALA A 168 4.93 -34.34 39.99
N PRO A 169 3.94 -33.55 40.46
CA PRO A 169 2.63 -34.04 40.82
C PRO A 169 1.92 -34.66 39.60
N VAL A 170 1.41 -35.87 39.80
CA VAL A 170 0.63 -36.63 38.82
C VAL A 170 -0.57 -35.80 38.37
N ALA A 171 -0.60 -35.44 37.09
CA ALA A 171 -1.74 -34.73 36.50
C ALA A 171 -3.02 -35.60 36.60
N PRO A 172 -4.18 -34.99 36.92
CA PRO A 172 -5.44 -35.72 36.96
C PRO A 172 -5.83 -36.26 35.57
N PRO A 173 -6.58 -37.37 35.49
CA PRO A 173 -6.95 -38.01 34.24
C PRO A 173 -7.79 -37.07 33.36
N VAL A 174 -7.29 -36.83 32.14
CA VAL A 174 -7.98 -36.06 31.09
C VAL A 174 -9.25 -36.81 30.68
N ALA A 175 -10.40 -36.17 30.81
CA ALA A 175 -11.68 -36.72 30.35
C ALA A 175 -11.65 -36.95 28.82
N PRO A 176 -12.31 -38.00 28.31
CA PRO A 176 -12.33 -38.30 26.88
C PRO A 176 -12.96 -37.15 26.10
N ARG A 177 -12.17 -36.59 25.18
CA ARG A 177 -12.58 -35.55 24.24
C ARG A 177 -13.53 -36.18 23.23
N THR A 178 -14.79 -35.77 23.24
CA THR A 178 -15.77 -36.13 22.21
C THR A 178 -15.32 -35.50 20.89
N GLU A 179 -14.91 -36.33 19.93
CA GLU A 179 -14.61 -35.88 18.57
C GLU A 179 -15.91 -35.35 17.91
N PRO A 180 -15.88 -34.16 17.28
CA PRO A 180 -17.01 -33.67 16.52
C PRO A 180 -17.18 -34.56 15.27
N ARG A 181 -18.31 -35.25 15.22
CA ARG A 181 -18.73 -36.11 14.13
C ARG A 181 -18.89 -35.28 12.85
N LEU A 182 -18.04 -35.58 11.87
CA LEU A 182 -17.96 -34.95 10.56
C LEU A 182 -19.00 -35.56 9.59
N ASP A 183 -20.29 -35.41 9.89
CA ASP A 183 -21.40 -35.92 9.06
C ASP A 183 -22.47 -34.85 8.79
N ASP A 184 -22.07 -33.61 8.42
CA ASP A 184 -23.03 -32.61 7.96
C ASP A 184 -22.56 -31.98 6.63
N PRO A 185 -23.29 -32.17 5.51
CA PRO A 185 -22.91 -31.59 4.23
C PRO A 185 -23.07 -30.07 4.29
N THR A 186 -21.95 -29.36 4.35
CA THR A 186 -21.93 -27.90 4.29
C THR A 186 -22.54 -27.45 2.95
N PRO A 187 -23.55 -26.55 2.94
CA PRO A 187 -24.05 -26.00 1.70
C PRO A 187 -22.93 -25.24 0.99
N THR A 188 -22.53 -25.76 -0.18
CA THR A 188 -21.59 -25.07 -1.06
C THR A 188 -22.28 -23.83 -1.60
N ILE A 189 -21.94 -22.66 -1.06
CA ILE A 189 -22.34 -21.38 -1.64
C ILE A 189 -21.44 -21.16 -2.86
N THR A 190 -21.94 -21.53 -4.05
CA THR A 190 -21.32 -21.16 -5.32
C THR A 190 -21.52 -19.67 -5.55
N ILE A 191 -20.52 -18.87 -5.20
CA ILE A 191 -20.48 -17.46 -5.58
C ILE A 191 -20.11 -17.41 -7.06
N VAL A 192 -21.12 -17.23 -7.93
CA VAL A 192 -20.91 -16.92 -9.34
C VAL A 192 -20.42 -15.48 -9.42
N LEU A 193 -19.09 -15.28 -9.49
CA LEU A 193 -18.53 -13.97 -9.85
C LEU A 193 -18.97 -13.64 -11.28
N PRO A 194 -19.51 -12.44 -11.56
CA PRO A 194 -19.73 -12.01 -12.93
C PRO A 194 -18.38 -12.02 -13.66
N ALA A 195 -18.34 -12.67 -14.82
CA ALA A 195 -17.15 -12.74 -15.64
C ALA A 195 -16.61 -11.33 -15.90
N THR A 196 -15.43 -11.04 -15.35
CA THR A 196 -14.65 -9.85 -15.69
C THR A 196 -14.53 -9.83 -17.21
N PRO A 197 -14.97 -8.76 -17.90
CA PRO A 197 -14.83 -8.70 -19.35
C PRO A 197 -13.34 -8.87 -19.68
N ALA A 198 -13.05 -9.82 -20.57
CA ALA A 198 -11.70 -10.07 -21.04
C ALA A 198 -11.12 -8.75 -21.57
N ARG A 199 -10.17 -8.18 -20.83
CA ARG A 199 -9.46 -6.97 -21.23
C ARG A 199 -8.69 -7.35 -22.50
N VAL A 200 -9.16 -6.85 -23.65
CA VAL A 200 -8.45 -6.99 -24.92
C VAL A 200 -7.02 -6.50 -24.69
N PRO A 201 -5.98 -7.34 -24.87
CA PRO A 201 -4.61 -6.89 -24.70
C PRO A 201 -4.38 -5.77 -25.70
N ALA A 202 -4.05 -4.58 -25.19
CA ALA A 202 -3.67 -3.46 -26.05
C ALA A 202 -2.52 -3.93 -26.97
N PRO A 203 -2.58 -3.61 -28.28
CA PRO A 203 -1.54 -4.02 -29.21
C PRO A 203 -0.19 -3.54 -28.68
N ALA A 204 0.76 -4.48 -28.52
CA ALA A 204 2.08 -4.20 -28.01
C ALA A 204 2.71 -3.07 -28.86
N ALA A 205 2.95 -1.92 -28.23
CA ALA A 205 3.64 -0.81 -28.86
C ALA A 205 4.99 -1.32 -29.39
N LYS A 206 5.32 -1.01 -30.65
CA LYS A 206 6.61 -1.39 -31.23
C LYS A 206 7.72 -0.77 -30.37
N PRO A 207 8.70 -1.56 -29.92
CA PRO A 207 9.80 -1.04 -29.10
C PRO A 207 10.55 0.04 -29.87
N ASP A 208 10.79 1.18 -29.21
CA ASP A 208 11.64 2.25 -29.74
C ASP A 208 13.07 1.70 -29.87
N PRO A 209 13.66 1.66 -31.09
CA PRO A 209 15.00 1.12 -31.31
C PRO A 209 16.10 1.93 -30.61
N ASN A 210 15.81 3.14 -30.13
CA ASN A 210 16.75 3.97 -29.37
C ASN A 210 16.53 3.89 -27.85
N SER A 211 15.54 3.13 -27.38
CA SER A 211 15.36 2.92 -25.95
C SER A 211 16.46 2.02 -25.41
N SER A 212 17.37 2.60 -24.62
CA SER A 212 18.41 1.87 -23.88
C SER A 212 17.84 1.09 -22.69
N ASP A 213 16.57 0.72 -22.72
CA ASP A 213 15.92 -0.04 -21.66
C ASP A 213 16.39 -1.50 -21.74
N PRO A 214 17.18 -1.97 -20.75
CA PRO A 214 17.74 -3.33 -20.78
C PRO A 214 16.64 -4.41 -20.74
N TYR A 215 15.39 -4.04 -20.46
CA TYR A 215 14.25 -4.95 -20.31
C TYR A 215 13.24 -4.85 -21.46
N ALA A 216 13.53 -4.15 -22.56
CA ALA A 216 12.58 -3.94 -23.66
C ALA A 216 12.04 -5.26 -24.29
N GLY A 217 12.84 -6.33 -24.30
CA GLY A 217 12.46 -7.63 -24.87
C GLY A 217 11.77 -8.61 -23.89
N LEU A 218 11.64 -8.25 -22.62
CA LEU A 218 11.10 -9.14 -21.59
C LEU A 218 9.59 -8.93 -21.40
N PRO A 219 8.82 -10.01 -21.10
CA PRO A 219 7.40 -9.89 -20.81
C PRO A 219 7.16 -9.19 -19.48
N ASP A 220 6.01 -8.55 -19.32
CA ASP A 220 5.68 -7.78 -18.10
C ASP A 220 5.69 -8.64 -16.82
N SER A 221 5.41 -9.93 -16.93
CA SER A 221 5.43 -10.89 -15.81
C SER A 221 6.83 -11.37 -15.43
N HIS A 222 7.88 -10.97 -16.14
CA HIS A 222 9.24 -11.37 -15.80
C HIS A 222 9.68 -10.71 -14.49
N VAL A 223 10.05 -11.53 -13.50
CA VAL A 223 10.50 -11.07 -12.17
C VAL A 223 11.97 -10.66 -12.25
N LEU A 224 12.26 -9.41 -11.90
CA LEU A 224 13.61 -8.85 -11.81
C LEU A 224 14.21 -9.07 -10.42
N THR A 225 13.40 -8.90 -9.38
CA THR A 225 13.75 -9.17 -7.99
C THR A 225 12.57 -9.83 -7.29
N GLU A 226 12.85 -10.89 -6.54
CA GLU A 226 11.86 -11.58 -5.73
C GLU A 226 11.35 -10.69 -4.59
N PRO A 227 10.12 -10.92 -4.11
CA PRO A 227 9.58 -10.16 -2.97
C PRO A 227 10.42 -10.37 -1.70
N PRO A 228 10.54 -9.34 -0.85
CA PRO A 228 11.29 -9.42 0.40
C PRO A 228 10.61 -10.39 1.38
N MET A 229 11.37 -11.38 1.84
CA MET A 229 10.94 -12.37 2.82
C MET A 229 11.44 -12.02 4.23
N ILE A 230 10.55 -12.13 5.23
CA ILE A 230 10.87 -11.97 6.64
C ILE A 230 10.90 -13.32 7.34
N ARG A 231 11.91 -13.53 8.19
CA ARG A 231 11.99 -14.72 9.04
C ARG A 231 11.11 -14.54 10.27
N TRP A 232 10.09 -15.38 10.42
CA TRP A 232 9.20 -15.46 11.57
C TRP A 232 9.32 -16.84 12.23
N GLY A 233 9.95 -16.89 13.40
CA GLY A 233 10.37 -18.15 14.03
C GLY A 233 11.33 -18.94 13.14
N GLU A 234 10.90 -20.14 12.74
CA GLU A 234 11.63 -21.04 11.83
C GLU A 234 11.19 -20.91 10.37
N THR A 235 10.09 -20.19 10.11
CA THR A 235 9.54 -20.02 8.76
C THR A 235 9.97 -18.70 8.13
N GLU A 236 10.15 -18.69 6.81
CA GLU A 236 10.19 -17.46 6.03
C GLU A 236 8.81 -17.21 5.42
N VAL A 237 8.31 -15.99 5.58
CA VAL A 237 7.02 -15.54 5.03
C VAL A 237 7.24 -14.24 4.25
N LEU A 238 6.35 -13.96 3.30
CA LEU A 238 6.39 -12.69 2.55
C LEU A 238 6.22 -11.53 3.53
N LEU A 239 6.97 -10.43 3.33
CA LEU A 239 6.81 -9.24 4.13
C LEU A 239 5.37 -8.71 4.09
N HIS A 240 4.71 -8.81 2.93
CA HIS A 240 3.28 -8.47 2.78
C HIS A 240 2.39 -9.28 3.75
N ASP A 241 2.55 -10.60 3.74
CA ASP A 241 1.72 -11.51 4.54
C ASP A 241 2.02 -11.36 6.02
N TRP A 242 3.28 -11.13 6.38
CA TRP A 242 3.67 -10.84 7.74
C TRP A 242 2.97 -9.58 8.27
N MET A 243 3.04 -8.47 7.52
CA MET A 243 2.39 -7.20 7.91
C MET A 243 0.86 -7.33 8.01
N ARG A 244 0.26 -8.25 7.24
CA ARG A 244 -1.19 -8.43 7.19
C ARG A 244 -1.72 -9.39 8.26
N TYR A 245 -1.02 -10.50 8.49
CA TYR A 245 -1.56 -11.64 9.26
C TYR A 245 -0.76 -12.00 10.51
N TYR A 246 0.54 -11.72 10.55
CA TYR A 246 1.42 -12.19 11.62
C TYR A 246 1.87 -11.09 12.59
N SER A 247 1.81 -9.83 12.17
CA SER A 247 2.03 -8.70 13.06
C SER A 247 0.84 -8.51 14.01
N ASP A 248 1.11 -8.12 15.25
CA ASP A 248 0.07 -7.78 16.22
C ASP A 248 -0.77 -6.58 15.74
N GLY A 249 -1.94 -6.85 15.15
CA GLY A 249 -2.93 -5.82 14.83
C GLY A 249 -2.87 -5.19 13.43
N ASN A 250 -2.41 -5.92 12.39
CA ASN A 250 -2.33 -5.44 11.01
C ASN A 250 -1.55 -4.12 10.89
N VAL A 251 -0.22 -4.20 10.89
CA VAL A 251 0.66 -3.02 10.93
C VAL A 251 0.69 -2.22 9.63
N TRP A 252 0.00 -2.66 8.57
CA TRP A 252 -0.06 -1.96 7.28
C TRP A 252 -0.42 -0.47 7.40
N SER A 253 -1.46 -0.14 8.16
CA SER A 253 -1.88 1.25 8.33
C SER A 253 -0.85 2.05 9.12
N GLY A 254 -0.21 1.43 10.12
CA GLY A 254 0.83 2.07 10.92
C GLY A 254 2.06 2.41 10.08
N VAL A 255 2.56 1.44 9.31
CA VAL A 255 3.72 1.64 8.40
C VAL A 255 3.42 2.73 7.38
N LEU A 256 2.25 2.70 6.75
CA LEU A 256 1.88 3.70 5.75
C LEU A 256 1.79 5.10 6.36
N THR A 257 1.16 5.24 7.53
CA THR A 257 1.07 6.53 8.24
C THR A 257 2.46 7.05 8.59
N SER A 258 3.28 6.27 9.30
CA SER A 258 4.67 6.64 9.66
C SER A 258 5.49 7.05 8.43
N PHE A 259 5.36 6.31 7.32
CA PHE A 259 6.05 6.62 6.08
C PHE A 259 5.59 7.95 5.49
N THR A 260 4.27 8.15 5.32
CA THR A 260 3.74 9.40 4.72
C THR A 260 4.01 10.62 5.58
N GLU A 261 3.95 10.50 6.91
CA GLU A 261 4.32 11.57 7.84
C GLU A 261 5.81 11.91 7.73
N SER A 262 6.68 10.91 7.66
CA SER A 262 8.13 11.11 7.45
C SER A 262 8.43 11.79 6.12
N VAL A 263 7.73 11.41 5.05
CA VAL A 263 7.87 12.01 3.72
C VAL A 263 7.38 13.46 3.70
N ALA A 264 6.25 13.75 4.35
CA ALA A 264 5.71 15.10 4.46
C ALA A 264 6.58 16.01 5.33
N ALA A 265 7.28 15.45 6.33
CA ALA A 265 8.16 16.19 7.21
C ALA A 265 9.55 16.47 6.60
N ASP A 266 10.01 15.70 5.60
CA ASP A 266 11.31 15.94 4.95
C ASP A 266 11.20 17.04 3.87
N PRO A 267 11.78 18.24 4.07
CA PRO A 267 11.64 19.35 3.13
C PRO A 267 12.23 19.05 1.73
N PHE A 268 13.19 18.13 1.62
CA PHE A 268 13.77 17.76 0.34
C PHE A 268 12.86 16.84 -0.48
N VAL A 269 11.92 16.16 0.17
CA VAL A 269 11.03 15.18 -0.45
C VAL A 269 9.62 15.76 -0.60
N ALA A 270 9.13 16.48 0.39
CA ALA A 270 7.78 17.05 0.42
C ALA A 270 7.48 17.95 -0.79
N SER A 271 8.49 18.67 -1.32
CA SER A 271 8.36 19.54 -2.49
C SER A 271 7.93 18.82 -3.79
N TYR A 272 8.10 17.50 -3.87
CA TYR A 272 7.63 16.69 -5.01
C TYR A 272 6.13 16.38 -4.95
N PHE A 273 5.49 16.55 -3.79
CA PHE A 273 4.11 16.10 -3.54
C PHE A 273 3.12 17.25 -3.32
N THR A 274 3.56 18.50 -3.44
CA THR A 274 2.74 19.69 -3.17
C THR A 274 1.50 19.78 -4.06
N SER A 275 1.56 19.26 -5.29
CA SER A 275 0.44 19.21 -6.23
C SER A 275 -0.49 18.01 -6.04
N SER A 276 -0.01 16.92 -5.43
CA SER A 276 -0.70 15.62 -5.42
C SER A 276 -1.68 15.46 -4.24
N GLY A 277 -1.47 16.21 -3.16
CA GLY A 277 -2.23 16.10 -1.92
C GLY A 277 -2.01 14.77 -1.17
N ASP A 278 -2.16 14.80 0.14
CA ASP A 278 -1.80 13.68 1.04
C ASP A 278 -2.52 12.36 0.68
N GLY A 279 -3.77 12.45 0.24
CA GLY A 279 -4.58 11.29 -0.12
C GLY A 279 -4.07 10.55 -1.37
N THR A 280 -3.45 11.24 -2.32
CA THR A 280 -2.89 10.61 -3.53
C THR A 280 -1.57 9.93 -3.19
N LEU A 281 -0.71 10.59 -2.41
CA LEU A 281 0.54 10.02 -1.93
C LEU A 281 0.28 8.73 -1.15
N ALA A 282 -0.62 8.75 -0.17
CA ALA A 282 -0.93 7.57 0.64
C ALA A 282 -1.43 6.39 -0.22
N ARG A 283 -2.30 6.64 -1.21
CA ARG A 283 -2.80 5.59 -2.13
C ARG A 283 -1.70 5.05 -3.04
N HIS A 284 -0.87 5.92 -3.60
CA HIS A 284 0.24 5.51 -4.45
C HIS A 284 1.25 4.67 -3.67
N SER A 285 1.66 5.15 -2.49
CA SER A 285 2.58 4.47 -1.59
C SER A 285 2.05 3.11 -1.14
N LEU A 286 0.76 3.02 -0.78
CA LEU A 286 0.13 1.73 -0.44
C LEU A 286 0.16 0.76 -1.61
N SER A 287 -0.22 1.21 -2.80
CA SER A 287 -0.23 0.36 -4.00
C SER A 287 1.18 -0.13 -4.35
N ALA A 288 2.19 0.75 -4.26
CA ALA A 288 3.58 0.39 -4.52
C ALA A 288 4.10 -0.59 -3.47
N LEU A 289 3.81 -0.36 -2.18
CA LEU A 289 4.26 -1.22 -1.10
C LEU A 289 3.64 -2.62 -1.19
N ILE A 290 2.35 -2.74 -1.50
CA ILE A 290 1.69 -4.04 -1.72
C ILE A 290 2.39 -4.78 -2.86
N MET A 291 2.47 -4.15 -4.04
CA MET A 291 3.12 -4.73 -5.21
C MET A 291 4.54 -5.22 -4.91
N LEU A 292 5.35 -4.38 -4.28
CA LEU A 292 6.75 -4.69 -3.97
C LEU A 292 6.90 -5.83 -2.95
N THR A 293 6.02 -5.90 -1.97
CA THR A 293 6.12 -6.86 -0.86
C THR A 293 5.40 -8.18 -1.14
N SER A 294 4.48 -8.23 -2.10
CA SER A 294 3.79 -9.44 -2.55
C SER A 294 4.48 -10.09 -3.75
N ASP A 295 4.77 -9.29 -4.78
CA ASP A 295 5.17 -9.80 -6.10
C ASP A 295 6.66 -9.57 -6.39
N GLY A 296 7.31 -8.69 -5.63
CA GLY A 296 8.65 -8.20 -5.91
C GLY A 296 8.64 -7.11 -6.99
N VAL A 297 9.72 -7.00 -7.77
CA VAL A 297 9.75 -6.12 -8.94
C VAL A 297 9.69 -6.96 -10.20
N THR A 298 8.61 -6.82 -10.95
CA THR A 298 8.50 -7.34 -12.31
C THR A 298 8.85 -6.28 -13.34
N VAL A 299 9.09 -6.69 -14.59
CA VAL A 299 9.29 -5.75 -15.70
C VAL A 299 8.08 -4.83 -15.89
N GLY A 300 6.86 -5.35 -15.73
CA GLY A 300 5.63 -4.55 -15.79
C GLY A 300 5.57 -3.51 -14.67
N ALA A 301 5.88 -3.91 -13.43
CA ALA A 301 5.97 -3.01 -12.29
C ALA A 301 7.02 -1.91 -12.50
N LEU A 302 8.21 -2.27 -13.00
CA LEU A 302 9.28 -1.33 -13.32
C LEU A 302 8.82 -0.28 -14.35
N ARG A 303 8.21 -0.72 -15.46
CA ARG A 303 7.69 0.16 -16.51
C ARG A 303 6.60 1.09 -15.97
N GLN A 304 5.67 0.55 -15.18
CA GLN A 304 4.60 1.31 -14.55
C GLN A 304 5.16 2.39 -13.59
N MET A 305 6.11 2.02 -12.75
CA MET A 305 6.73 2.94 -11.79
C MET A 305 7.56 4.01 -12.50
N LYS A 306 8.34 3.63 -13.52
CA LYS A 306 9.08 4.58 -14.38
C LYS A 306 8.14 5.58 -15.03
N ALA A 307 7.03 5.13 -15.59
CA ALA A 307 6.03 6.00 -16.22
C ALA A 307 5.35 6.92 -15.20
N ALA A 308 4.99 6.41 -14.02
CA ALA A 308 4.35 7.21 -12.97
C ALA A 308 5.25 8.33 -12.41
N HIS A 309 6.57 8.14 -12.46
CA HIS A 309 7.54 9.14 -12.01
C HIS A 309 8.15 9.94 -13.17
N ALA A 310 7.78 9.63 -14.42
CA ALA A 310 8.27 10.35 -15.58
C ALA A 310 7.73 11.80 -15.55
N GLY A 311 8.64 12.76 -15.49
CA GLY A 311 8.29 14.18 -15.42
C GLY A 311 7.92 14.67 -14.03
N LEU A 312 8.03 13.83 -12.99
CA LEU A 312 7.90 14.30 -11.61
C LEU A 312 9.12 15.16 -11.27
N VAL A 313 8.86 16.44 -11.02
CA VAL A 313 9.87 17.43 -10.63
C VAL A 313 9.40 18.17 -9.37
N ASN A 314 10.34 18.65 -8.57
CA ASN A 314 10.02 19.53 -7.44
C ASN A 314 9.65 20.95 -7.93
N GLU A 315 9.38 21.86 -6.99
CA GLU A 315 9.09 23.27 -7.25
C GLU A 315 10.23 24.03 -7.96
N HIS A 316 11.44 23.48 -7.96
CA HIS A 316 12.61 24.03 -8.64
C HIS A 316 12.84 23.42 -10.04
N GLY A 317 12.02 22.45 -10.46
CA GLY A 317 12.18 21.74 -11.72
C GLY A 317 13.22 20.61 -11.67
N ASP A 318 13.74 20.26 -10.49
CA ASP A 318 14.68 19.15 -10.34
C ASP A 318 13.94 17.81 -10.40
N PRO A 319 14.41 16.85 -11.20
CA PRO A 319 13.88 15.49 -11.19
C PRO A 319 14.33 14.73 -9.94
N ILE A 320 13.66 13.60 -9.66
CA ILE A 320 14.10 12.69 -8.60
C ILE A 320 15.54 12.25 -8.85
N ASN A 321 16.43 12.62 -7.93
CA ASN A 321 17.84 12.27 -7.94
C ASN A 321 18.14 11.19 -6.86
N ALA A 322 19.38 10.72 -6.84
CA ALA A 322 19.80 9.67 -5.91
C ALA A 322 19.66 10.09 -4.42
N PHE A 323 19.83 11.37 -4.10
CA PHE A 323 19.67 11.86 -2.74
C PHE A 323 18.21 11.77 -2.27
N VAL A 324 17.27 12.26 -3.09
CA VAL A 324 15.82 12.18 -2.80
C VAL A 324 15.36 10.73 -2.71
N TRP A 325 15.83 9.87 -3.62
CA TRP A 325 15.57 8.43 -3.56
C TRP A 325 16.02 7.80 -2.23
N ASN A 326 17.25 8.08 -1.81
CA ASN A 326 17.78 7.54 -0.56
C ASN A 326 16.98 8.03 0.67
N ARG A 327 16.49 9.27 0.66
CA ARG A 327 15.60 9.79 1.72
C ARG A 327 14.27 9.04 1.77
N LEU A 328 13.66 8.77 0.60
CA LEU A 328 12.42 7.97 0.51
C LEU A 328 12.62 6.55 1.04
N VAL A 329 13.69 5.87 0.62
CA VAL A 329 14.02 4.52 1.09
C VAL A 329 14.30 4.51 2.59
N GLN A 330 15.00 5.52 3.11
CA GLN A 330 15.25 5.67 4.54
C GLN A 330 13.96 5.88 5.33
N ALA A 331 13.06 6.74 4.86
CA ALA A 331 11.75 6.96 5.49
C ALA A 331 10.93 5.67 5.55
N LEU A 332 10.90 4.89 4.46
CA LEU A 332 10.21 3.59 4.43
C LEU A 332 10.87 2.59 5.38
N SER A 333 12.21 2.55 5.41
CA SER A 333 12.96 1.63 6.26
C SER A 333 12.72 1.93 7.74
N ASN A 334 12.76 3.22 8.13
CA ASN A 334 12.45 3.67 9.49
C ASN A 334 11.02 3.30 9.89
N ALA A 335 10.03 3.56 9.02
CA ALA A 335 8.65 3.16 9.27
C ALA A 335 8.53 1.65 9.48
N LEU A 336 9.16 0.83 8.64
CA LEU A 336 9.14 -0.62 8.82
C LEU A 336 9.83 -1.06 10.13
N THR A 337 10.96 -0.44 10.51
CA THR A 337 11.64 -0.71 11.78
C THR A 337 10.77 -0.36 12.99
N GLU A 338 10.10 0.80 12.98
CA GLU A 338 9.18 1.24 14.04
C GLU A 338 8.07 0.22 14.30
N HIS A 339 7.63 -0.47 13.23
CA HIS A 339 6.60 -1.50 13.29
C HIS A 339 7.15 -2.92 13.39
N GLY A 340 8.43 -3.08 13.77
CA GLY A 340 9.02 -4.37 14.17
C GLY A 340 9.66 -5.20 13.05
N VAL A 341 9.82 -4.64 11.84
CA VAL A 341 10.54 -5.32 10.76
C VAL A 341 12.04 -5.33 11.07
N ARG A 342 12.66 -6.50 10.95
CA ARG A 342 14.08 -6.72 11.27
C ARG A 342 15.00 -6.20 10.16
N ASP A 343 16.17 -5.68 10.54
CA ASP A 343 17.20 -5.14 9.63
C ASP A 343 17.57 -6.08 8.47
N ALA A 344 17.68 -7.39 8.73
CA ALA A 344 17.97 -8.37 7.68
C ALA A 344 16.92 -8.36 6.55
N THR A 345 15.65 -8.09 6.87
CA THR A 345 14.57 -7.95 5.88
C THR A 345 14.69 -6.63 5.13
N LEU A 346 15.10 -5.55 5.81
CA LEU A 346 15.30 -4.23 5.19
C LEU A 346 16.44 -4.25 4.18
N VAL A 347 17.50 -5.05 4.43
CA VAL A 347 18.56 -5.29 3.45
C VAL A 347 18.00 -5.98 2.19
N LYS A 348 17.16 -7.01 2.35
CA LYS A 348 16.48 -7.67 1.21
C LYS A 348 15.55 -6.71 0.47
N LEU A 349 14.81 -5.85 1.19
CA LEU A 349 13.97 -4.81 0.60
C LEU A 349 14.81 -3.81 -0.22
N GLY A 350 15.95 -3.35 0.32
CA GLY A 350 16.87 -2.47 -0.40
C GLY A 350 17.32 -3.07 -1.73
N ALA A 351 17.72 -4.34 -1.72
CA ALA A 351 18.07 -5.07 -2.95
C ALA A 351 16.88 -5.19 -3.93
N THR A 352 15.67 -5.39 -3.40
CA THR A 352 14.44 -5.46 -4.21
C THR A 352 14.18 -4.14 -4.94
N LEU A 353 14.50 -3.00 -4.32
CA LEU A 353 14.25 -1.66 -4.84
C LEU A 353 15.29 -1.16 -5.86
N GLU A 354 16.45 -1.80 -5.97
CA GLU A 354 17.54 -1.33 -6.86
C GLU A 354 17.15 -1.22 -8.35
N PRO A 355 16.38 -2.16 -8.96
CA PRO A 355 15.90 -1.98 -10.33
C PRO A 355 15.03 -0.72 -10.49
N LEU A 356 14.18 -0.42 -9.49
CA LEU A 356 13.35 0.80 -9.50
C LEU A 356 14.21 2.05 -9.40
N ARG A 357 15.24 2.04 -8.55
CA ARG A 357 16.20 3.15 -8.43
C ARG A 357 16.82 3.47 -9.78
N ALA A 358 17.33 2.47 -10.49
CA ALA A 358 17.96 2.64 -11.79
C ALA A 358 17.00 3.19 -12.86
N ALA A 359 15.70 2.89 -12.76
CA ALA A 359 14.69 3.35 -13.71
C ALA A 359 14.10 4.73 -13.40
N ILE A 360 14.01 5.11 -12.12
CA ILE A 360 13.36 6.35 -11.66
C ILE A 360 14.38 7.48 -11.49
N VAL A 361 15.57 7.17 -10.96
CA VAL A 361 16.59 8.19 -10.68
C VAL A 361 17.18 8.69 -11.99
N ALA A 362 17.04 9.99 -12.26
CA ALA A 362 17.63 10.60 -13.43
C ALA A 362 19.16 10.48 -13.40
N PRO A 363 19.82 10.12 -14.51
CA PRO A 363 21.28 10.10 -14.56
C PRO A 363 21.80 11.53 -14.33
N VAL A 364 22.81 11.65 -13.47
CA VAL A 364 23.49 12.93 -13.23
C VAL A 364 24.14 13.36 -14.55
N LYS A 365 23.66 14.46 -15.13
CA LYS A 365 24.30 15.09 -16.28
C LYS A 365 25.57 15.78 -15.76
N HIS A 366 26.72 15.18 -16.03
CA HIS A 366 28.03 15.74 -15.72
C HIS A 366 28.41 16.87 -16.66
#